data_AF-A0A7V8IZC5-F1
#
_entry.id   AF-A0A7V8IZC5-F1
#
_cell.length_a   1.000
_cell.length_b   1.000
_cell.length_c   1.000
_cell.angle_alpha   90.00
_cell.angle_beta   90.00
_cell.angle_gamma   90.00
#
_symmetry.space_group_name_H-M   'P 1'
#
loop_
_entity.id
_entity.type
_entity.pdbx_description
1 polymer ?
#
loop_
_entity_poly.entity_id
_entity_poly.type
_entity_poly.pdbx_seq_one_letter_code
_entity_poly.pdbx_strand_id
1 'polypeptide(L)'
;MRRLAAAFLLALPLLASGDILHLKNGTTLEGRAVSEEGDEFPFKLNAGGVIQVKKADIEWIEWSSSEAIKAEIEKRRKPGTVAALLDTAAWAKFHGLKDHAEDAWLAVLRLEPQNDAANAGLGKRKHEGKWLTEDEYRKATGQLKVGGRWVTADEKKKMDEGWEWVDGKLLSPDDLKRSKGLVEYEGKWISKKEYDEIQKKKPVIPDKPPAGNGDKPPANNPPGGANKPSFLDDRPTPDDKLTDAEKKRLHNDKEQAQILGWLGNGWRAYSGIHYRLVTCCDDKDPEFDKKFVASMDRYWFHYLELFEKKPEQKKLHNIMVHQNSATYDEWLRKNAGGAGVGAFGVYSHSMQFNPAILWYRQVDGVDDNVRTTLFTGRHEACHQFVAFYVGGLGGAWFQEGIAALQEPDIPYYLYPYRWDFIRLQVLEGKDDITMADLIKKSGSLDANQVYSRGAATHYFFLNYKDGLYRKKYVEWMCKGSDSPSGLEKAVGVPIVELDKQYREFIKEMDIRRDKEEPKWPPGQKPPGAGNAK
;
A
#
# COMPACT_ATOMS: atom_id res chain seq x y z
N MET A 1 11.53 -68.68 -22.92
CA MET A 1 11.44 -67.46 -22.07
C MET A 1 10.54 -66.45 -22.77
N ARG A 2 9.30 -66.29 -22.32
CA ARG A 2 8.35 -65.28 -22.83
C ARG A 2 8.20 -64.19 -21.75
N ARG A 3 8.49 -62.93 -22.06
CA ARG A 3 8.22 -61.79 -21.18
C ARG A 3 7.07 -60.98 -21.77
N LEU A 4 5.95 -60.96 -21.06
CA LEU A 4 4.81 -60.07 -21.27
C LEU A 4 5.17 -58.70 -20.67
N ALA A 5 5.09 -57.63 -21.46
CA ALA A 5 5.15 -56.26 -20.99
C ALA A 5 3.71 -55.79 -20.74
N ALA A 6 3.35 -55.56 -19.48
CA ALA A 6 2.09 -54.93 -19.10
C ALA A 6 2.32 -53.42 -18.96
N ALA A 7 1.63 -52.62 -19.78
CA ALA A 7 1.59 -51.17 -19.65
C ALA A 7 0.57 -50.80 -18.55
N PHE A 8 1.06 -50.24 -17.44
CA PHE A 8 0.23 -49.64 -16.41
C PHE A 8 -0.14 -48.22 -16.85
N LEU A 9 -1.38 -48.03 -17.32
CA LEU A 9 -1.99 -46.70 -17.42
C LEU A 9 -2.32 -46.24 -15.99
N LEU A 10 -1.55 -45.29 -15.46
CA LEU A 10 -1.89 -44.55 -14.24
C LEU A 10 -3.08 -43.65 -14.53
N ALA A 11 -4.27 -44.06 -14.10
CA ALA A 11 -5.41 -43.16 -13.98
C ALA A 11 -5.14 -42.19 -12.82
N LEU A 12 -4.85 -40.93 -13.15
CA LEU A 12 -4.86 -39.84 -12.17
C LEU A 12 -6.31 -39.65 -11.69
N PRO A 13 -6.63 -39.87 -10.40
CA PRO A 13 -7.94 -39.51 -9.90
C PRO A 13 -8.05 -37.97 -9.95
N LEU A 14 -9.05 -37.47 -10.68
CA LEU A 14 -9.55 -36.12 -10.50
C LEU A 14 -10.04 -36.02 -9.05
N LEU A 15 -9.20 -35.49 -8.16
CA LEU A 15 -9.61 -35.12 -6.81
C LEU A 15 -10.67 -34.04 -6.96
N ALA A 16 -11.92 -34.39 -6.68
CA ALA A 16 -12.99 -33.42 -6.57
C ALA A 16 -12.60 -32.43 -5.46
N SER A 17 -12.41 -31.16 -5.82
CA SER A 17 -12.12 -30.10 -4.86
C SER A 17 -13.31 -30.01 -3.89
N GLY A 18 -13.07 -30.22 -2.60
CA GLY A 18 -14.03 -29.91 -1.53
C GLY A 18 -13.96 -28.44 -1.16
N ASP A 19 -15.02 -27.91 -0.56
CA ASP A 19 -15.03 -26.59 0.06
C ASP A 19 -13.92 -26.55 1.15
N ILE A 20 -13.33 -25.38 1.38
CA ILE A 20 -12.34 -25.16 2.44
C ILE A 20 -12.91 -24.21 3.48
N LEU A 21 -13.06 -24.69 4.71
CA LEU A 21 -13.54 -23.91 5.84
C LEU A 21 -12.35 -23.36 6.63
N HIS A 22 -12.22 -22.05 6.70
CA HIS A 22 -11.18 -21.36 7.46
C HIS A 22 -11.76 -20.92 8.80
N LEU A 23 -11.15 -21.33 9.91
CA LEU A 23 -11.57 -20.99 11.27
C LEU A 23 -10.69 -19.86 11.85
N LYS A 24 -11.26 -19.05 12.75
CA LYS A 24 -10.57 -17.91 13.40
C LYS A 24 -9.33 -18.29 14.21
N ASN A 25 -9.19 -19.58 14.55
CA ASN A 25 -8.00 -20.11 15.22
C ASN A 25 -6.88 -20.50 14.24
N GLY A 26 -7.05 -20.24 12.94
CA GLY A 26 -6.10 -20.56 11.87
C GLY A 26 -6.22 -21.99 11.32
N THR A 27 -7.18 -22.79 11.78
CA THR A 27 -7.38 -24.15 11.26
C THR A 27 -8.15 -24.11 9.94
N THR A 28 -7.72 -24.90 8.96
CA THR A 28 -8.47 -25.14 7.72
C THR A 28 -9.04 -26.55 7.71
N LEU A 29 -10.28 -26.69 7.22
CA LEU A 29 -10.97 -27.98 7.10
C LEU A 29 -11.43 -28.14 5.66
N GLU A 30 -10.98 -29.21 5.01
CA GLU A 30 -11.39 -29.54 3.64
C GLU A 30 -12.57 -30.52 3.65
N GLY A 31 -13.64 -30.19 2.93
CA GLY A 31 -14.88 -30.94 2.99
C GLY A 31 -15.97 -30.42 2.07
N ARG A 32 -17.22 -30.52 2.52
CA ARG A 32 -18.37 -29.96 1.82
C ARG A 32 -19.34 -29.43 2.86
N ALA A 33 -19.81 -28.20 2.69
CA ALA A 33 -20.87 -27.71 3.56
C ALA A 33 -22.16 -28.50 3.34
N VAL A 34 -22.84 -28.86 4.43
CA VAL A 34 -24.06 -29.68 4.38
C VAL A 34 -25.31 -28.83 4.53
N SER A 35 -25.32 -27.86 5.46
CA SER A 35 -26.38 -26.85 5.61
C SER A 35 -25.89 -25.67 6.47
N GLU A 36 -26.62 -24.55 6.42
CA GLU A 36 -26.35 -23.34 7.22
C GLU A 36 -27.45 -23.01 8.23
N GLU A 37 -28.27 -23.97 8.63
CA GLU A 37 -29.39 -23.69 9.53
C GLU A 37 -28.95 -23.75 11.01
N GLY A 38 -29.26 -22.69 11.77
CA GLY A 38 -28.91 -22.57 13.20
C GLY A 38 -27.54 -21.94 13.47
N ASP A 39 -27.07 -22.09 14.71
CA ASP A 39 -25.76 -21.57 15.18
C ASP A 39 -24.58 -22.51 14.86
N GLU A 40 -24.89 -23.76 14.49
CA GLU A 40 -23.92 -24.77 14.07
C GLU A 40 -23.91 -24.92 12.54
N PHE A 41 -22.73 -25.19 12.01
CA PHE A 41 -22.43 -25.33 10.59
C PHE A 41 -21.96 -26.76 10.35
N PRO A 42 -22.87 -27.67 9.94
CA PRO A 42 -22.52 -29.05 9.62
C PRO A 42 -21.63 -29.09 8.37
N PHE A 43 -20.41 -29.58 8.56
CA PHE A 43 -19.38 -29.67 7.53
C PHE A 43 -18.93 -31.12 7.35
N LYS A 44 -19.08 -31.66 6.14
CA LYS A 44 -18.71 -33.04 5.81
C LYS A 44 -17.26 -33.07 5.36
N LEU A 45 -16.35 -33.60 6.17
CA LEU A 45 -14.92 -33.66 5.83
C LEU A 45 -14.68 -34.60 4.64
N ASN A 46 -13.68 -34.28 3.82
CA ASN A 46 -13.27 -35.14 2.70
C ASN A 46 -12.82 -36.54 3.16
N ALA A 47 -12.23 -36.61 4.37
CA ALA A 47 -11.85 -37.86 5.03
C ALA A 47 -13.05 -38.69 5.54
N GLY A 48 -14.28 -38.18 5.40
CA GLY A 48 -15.50 -38.76 5.94
C GLY A 48 -15.90 -38.18 7.30
N GLY A 49 -17.17 -38.36 7.67
CA GLY A 49 -17.76 -37.77 8.87
C GLY A 49 -18.34 -36.36 8.65
N VAL A 50 -19.29 -35.99 9.49
CA VAL A 50 -19.85 -34.63 9.55
C VAL A 50 -19.48 -34.05 10.91
N ILE A 51 -18.81 -32.90 10.91
CA ILE A 51 -18.50 -32.15 12.12
C ILE A 51 -19.45 -30.95 12.22
N GLN A 52 -19.79 -30.55 13.44
CA GLN A 52 -20.54 -29.33 13.69
C GLN A 52 -19.56 -28.23 14.08
N VAL A 53 -19.49 -27.17 13.29
CA VAL A 53 -18.62 -26.02 13.57
C VAL A 53 -19.50 -24.84 13.97
N LYS A 54 -19.21 -24.15 15.07
CA LYS A 54 -19.99 -22.95 15.40
C LYS A 54 -19.69 -21.85 14.39
N LYS A 55 -20.73 -21.18 13.89
CA LYS A 55 -20.54 -20.06 12.94
C LYS A 55 -19.65 -18.94 13.48
N ALA A 56 -19.71 -18.70 14.79
CA ALA A 56 -18.87 -17.72 15.45
C ALA A 56 -17.36 -18.02 15.34
N ASP A 57 -16.99 -19.29 15.11
CA ASP A 57 -15.61 -19.75 14.99
C ASP A 57 -15.13 -19.79 13.53
N ILE A 58 -16.03 -19.65 12.56
CA ILE A 58 -15.70 -19.58 11.13
C ILE A 58 -15.19 -18.17 10.81
N GLU A 59 -14.04 -18.12 10.16
CA GLU A 59 -13.48 -16.89 9.59
C GLU A 59 -14.04 -16.66 8.19
N TRP A 60 -13.93 -17.66 7.30
CA TRP A 60 -14.49 -17.62 5.95
C TRP A 60 -14.49 -19.02 5.29
N ILE A 61 -15.09 -19.14 4.09
CA ILE A 61 -15.25 -20.40 3.35
C ILE A 61 -14.84 -20.21 1.88
N GLU A 62 -13.94 -21.07 1.38
CA GLU A 62 -13.69 -21.28 -0.05
C GLU A 62 -14.69 -22.30 -0.58
N TRP A 63 -15.62 -21.87 -1.41
CA TRP A 63 -16.60 -22.76 -2.02
C TRP A 63 -16.02 -23.40 -3.28
N SER A 64 -15.97 -24.72 -3.35
CA SER A 64 -15.31 -25.44 -4.44
C SER A 64 -16.28 -25.96 -5.51
N SER A 65 -17.59 -26.00 -5.19
CA SER A 65 -18.64 -26.53 -6.06
C SER A 65 -19.62 -25.46 -6.53
N SER A 66 -19.98 -25.52 -7.81
CA SER A 66 -20.91 -24.56 -8.42
C SER A 66 -22.31 -24.63 -7.80
N GLU A 67 -22.70 -25.78 -7.27
CA GLU A 67 -24.01 -26.06 -6.69
C GLU A 67 -24.18 -25.41 -5.31
N ALA A 68 -23.17 -25.44 -4.45
CA ALA A 68 -23.20 -24.79 -3.14
C ALA A 68 -23.24 -23.26 -3.29
N ILE A 69 -22.42 -22.72 -4.21
CA ILE A 69 -22.43 -21.29 -4.58
C ILE A 69 -23.81 -20.89 -5.09
N LYS A 70 -24.40 -21.67 -6.00
CA LYS A 70 -25.76 -21.41 -6.52
C LYS A 70 -26.81 -21.45 -5.42
N ALA A 71 -26.75 -22.42 -4.51
CA ALA A 71 -27.71 -22.56 -3.41
C ALA A 71 -27.64 -21.36 -2.45
N GLU A 72 -26.43 -20.88 -2.12
CA GLU A 72 -26.25 -19.74 -1.23
C GLU A 72 -26.69 -18.43 -1.89
N ILE A 73 -26.35 -18.23 -3.17
CA ILE A 73 -26.85 -17.08 -3.94
C ILE A 73 -28.38 -17.10 -3.98
N GLU A 74 -29.00 -18.24 -4.24
CA GLU A 74 -30.45 -18.36 -4.30
C GLU A 74 -31.08 -18.06 -2.93
N LYS A 75 -30.50 -18.60 -1.84
CA LYS A 75 -30.95 -18.34 -0.47
C LYS A 75 -30.92 -16.85 -0.14
N ARG A 76 -29.82 -16.14 -0.44
CA ARG A 76 -29.69 -14.70 -0.21
C ARG A 76 -30.59 -13.87 -1.11
N ARG A 77 -30.82 -14.33 -2.34
CA ARG A 77 -31.67 -13.66 -3.32
C ARG A 77 -33.17 -13.85 -3.04
N LYS A 78 -33.57 -14.93 -2.37
CA LYS A 78 -34.95 -15.34 -2.12
C LYS A 78 -35.90 -14.25 -1.59
N PRO A 79 -35.49 -13.34 -0.69
CA PRO A 79 -36.37 -12.26 -0.26
C PRO A 79 -36.79 -11.32 -1.39
N GLY A 80 -36.01 -11.24 -2.48
CA GLY A 80 -36.32 -10.42 -3.65
C GLY A 80 -36.34 -8.91 -3.41
N THR A 81 -35.90 -8.47 -2.23
CA THR A 81 -35.86 -7.06 -1.85
C THR A 81 -34.55 -6.41 -2.31
N VAL A 82 -34.54 -5.08 -2.45
CA VAL A 82 -33.32 -4.32 -2.74
C VAL A 82 -32.20 -4.63 -1.75
N ALA A 83 -32.51 -4.69 -0.45
CA ALA A 83 -31.54 -5.00 0.59
C ALA A 83 -30.95 -6.41 0.42
N ALA A 84 -31.77 -7.43 0.15
CA ALA A 84 -31.32 -8.80 -0.04
C ALA A 84 -30.46 -8.97 -1.31
N LEU A 85 -30.80 -8.27 -2.39
CA LEU A 85 -30.03 -8.27 -3.62
C LEU A 85 -28.68 -7.54 -3.47
N LEU A 86 -28.64 -6.43 -2.72
CA LEU A 86 -27.39 -5.75 -2.40
C LEU A 86 -26.48 -6.61 -1.52
N ASP A 87 -27.04 -7.32 -0.53
CA ASP A 87 -26.29 -8.29 0.29
C ASP A 87 -25.73 -9.43 -0.57
N THR A 88 -26.57 -9.98 -1.47
CA THR A 88 -26.14 -11.02 -2.43
C THR A 88 -24.97 -10.53 -3.28
N ALA A 89 -25.04 -9.31 -3.81
CA ALA A 89 -23.99 -8.74 -4.64
C ALA A 89 -22.68 -8.50 -3.87
N ALA A 90 -22.77 -7.98 -2.63
CA ALA A 90 -21.62 -7.75 -1.78
C ALA A 90 -20.92 -9.07 -1.42
N TRP A 91 -21.70 -10.09 -1.06
CA TRP A 91 -21.19 -11.44 -0.77
C TRP A 91 -20.52 -12.07 -2.00
N ALA A 92 -21.19 -12.04 -3.16
CA ALA A 92 -20.63 -12.58 -4.40
C ALA A 92 -19.32 -11.87 -4.79
N LYS A 93 -19.25 -10.54 -4.67
CA LYS A 93 -18.03 -9.77 -4.91
C LYS A 93 -16.90 -10.18 -3.98
N PHE A 94 -17.19 -10.32 -2.68
CA PHE A 94 -16.21 -10.70 -1.67
C PHE A 94 -15.58 -12.08 -1.97
N HIS A 95 -16.38 -13.01 -2.49
CA HIS A 95 -15.91 -14.35 -2.89
C HIS A 95 -15.40 -14.44 -4.34
N GLY A 96 -15.17 -13.32 -5.04
CA GLY A 96 -14.64 -13.31 -6.40
C GLY A 96 -15.63 -13.78 -7.49
N LEU A 97 -16.92 -13.90 -7.16
CA LEU A 97 -17.99 -14.36 -8.04
C LEU A 97 -18.56 -13.20 -8.87
N LYS A 98 -17.75 -12.66 -9.77
CA LYS A 98 -18.02 -11.40 -10.49
C LYS A 98 -19.38 -11.40 -11.22
N ASP A 99 -19.68 -12.45 -11.99
CA ASP A 99 -20.91 -12.52 -12.79
C ASP A 99 -22.16 -12.51 -11.90
N HIS A 100 -22.11 -13.19 -10.75
CA HIS A 100 -23.21 -13.23 -9.79
C HIS A 100 -23.40 -11.89 -9.06
N ALA A 101 -22.31 -11.17 -8.76
CA ALA A 101 -22.38 -9.83 -8.20
C ALA A 101 -23.03 -8.86 -9.19
N GLU A 102 -22.63 -8.93 -10.46
CA GLU A 102 -23.20 -8.15 -11.56
C GLU A 102 -24.69 -8.43 -11.74
N ASP A 103 -25.10 -9.70 -11.80
CA ASP A 103 -26.51 -10.10 -11.90
C ASP A 103 -27.36 -9.56 -10.76
N ALA A 104 -26.84 -9.60 -9.53
CA ALA A 104 -27.52 -9.09 -8.35
C ALA A 104 -27.65 -7.56 -8.36
N TRP A 105 -26.60 -6.81 -8.73
CA TRP A 105 -26.69 -5.36 -8.91
C TRP A 105 -27.66 -4.99 -10.05
N LEU A 106 -27.66 -5.71 -11.16
CA LEU A 106 -28.63 -5.50 -12.25
C LEU A 106 -30.06 -5.79 -11.79
N ALA A 107 -30.28 -6.76 -10.90
CA ALA A 107 -31.58 -7.00 -10.30
C ALA A 107 -32.01 -5.85 -9.38
N VAL A 108 -31.09 -5.27 -8.59
CA VAL A 108 -31.37 -4.05 -7.80
C VAL A 108 -31.80 -2.91 -8.71
N LEU A 109 -31.08 -2.66 -9.81
CA LEU A 109 -31.39 -1.56 -10.73
C LEU A 109 -32.72 -1.73 -11.47
N ARG A 110 -33.27 -2.96 -11.57
CA ARG A 110 -34.64 -3.18 -12.07
C ARG A 110 -35.71 -2.72 -11.08
N LEU A 111 -35.43 -2.79 -9.77
CA LEU A 111 -36.33 -2.33 -8.72
C LEU A 111 -36.14 -0.83 -8.43
N GLU A 112 -34.88 -0.38 -8.36
CA GLU A 112 -34.48 0.98 -8.06
C GLU A 112 -33.39 1.46 -9.05
N PRO A 113 -33.76 2.04 -10.20
CA PRO A 113 -32.81 2.46 -11.24
C PRO A 113 -31.76 3.48 -10.77
N GLN A 114 -32.07 4.25 -9.72
CA GLN A 114 -31.21 5.27 -9.14
C GLN A 114 -30.44 4.80 -7.90
N ASN A 115 -30.43 3.49 -7.60
CA ASN A 115 -29.72 2.96 -6.44
C ASN A 115 -28.21 3.20 -6.57
N ASP A 116 -27.65 4.01 -5.66
CA ASP A 116 -26.26 4.46 -5.76
C ASP A 116 -25.28 3.28 -5.61
N ALA A 117 -25.55 2.34 -4.70
CA ALA A 117 -24.69 1.19 -4.42
C ALA A 117 -24.60 0.22 -5.61
N ALA A 118 -25.73 -0.07 -6.26
CA ALA A 118 -25.74 -0.98 -7.41
C ALA A 118 -25.11 -0.37 -8.66
N ASN A 119 -25.33 0.93 -8.92
CA ASN A 119 -24.67 1.62 -10.03
C ASN A 119 -23.15 1.68 -9.82
N ALA A 120 -22.69 2.03 -8.62
CA ALA A 120 -21.27 2.03 -8.28
C ALA A 120 -20.66 0.62 -8.36
N GLY A 121 -21.39 -0.41 -7.92
CA GLY A 121 -21.00 -1.82 -8.03
C GLY A 121 -20.73 -2.27 -9.47
N LEU A 122 -21.53 -1.79 -10.42
CA LEU A 122 -21.37 -2.01 -11.86
C LEU A 122 -20.32 -1.10 -12.52
N GLY A 123 -19.54 -0.34 -11.74
CA GLY A 123 -18.50 0.56 -12.25
C GLY A 123 -19.05 1.80 -12.95
N LYS A 124 -20.31 2.19 -12.71
CA LYS A 124 -20.87 3.45 -13.20
C LYS A 124 -20.52 4.59 -12.24
N ARG A 125 -20.43 5.81 -12.76
CA ARG A 125 -20.20 7.05 -12.00
C ARG A 125 -21.37 8.01 -12.19
N LYS A 126 -21.73 8.73 -11.14
CA LYS A 126 -22.77 9.75 -11.18
C LYS A 126 -22.18 11.05 -11.71
N HIS A 127 -22.71 11.57 -12.82
CA HIS A 127 -22.31 12.84 -13.42
C HIS A 127 -23.56 13.58 -13.88
N GLU A 128 -23.73 14.83 -13.42
CA GLU A 128 -24.91 15.66 -13.71
C GLU A 128 -26.25 14.95 -13.46
N GLY A 129 -26.34 14.19 -12.36
CA GLY A 129 -27.54 13.45 -11.99
C GLY A 129 -27.80 12.18 -12.82
N LYS A 130 -26.92 11.82 -13.75
CA LYS A 130 -27.00 10.60 -14.57
C LYS A 130 -25.92 9.60 -14.18
N TRP A 131 -26.25 8.33 -14.20
CA TRP A 131 -25.30 7.24 -14.01
C TRP A 131 -24.70 6.85 -15.35
N LEU A 132 -23.41 7.10 -15.52
CA LEU A 132 -22.66 6.87 -16.75
C LEU A 132 -21.67 5.73 -16.52
N THR A 133 -21.50 4.87 -17.52
CA THR A 133 -20.35 3.96 -17.58
C THR A 133 -19.05 4.77 -17.60
N GLU A 134 -17.91 4.15 -17.26
CA GLU A 134 -16.61 4.83 -17.30
C GLU A 134 -16.33 5.49 -18.67
N ASP A 135 -16.65 4.80 -19.77
CA ASP A 135 -16.47 5.32 -21.13
C ASP A 135 -17.40 6.52 -21.42
N GLU A 136 -18.66 6.48 -20.97
CA GLU A 136 -19.60 7.60 -21.10
C GLU A 136 -19.21 8.78 -20.20
N TYR A 137 -18.77 8.51 -18.97
CA TYR A 137 -18.30 9.51 -18.03
C TYR A 137 -17.12 10.27 -18.63
N ARG A 138 -16.12 9.55 -19.16
CA ARG A 138 -14.95 10.16 -19.78
C ARG A 138 -15.32 11.04 -20.96
N LYS A 139 -16.23 10.59 -21.84
CA LYS A 139 -16.77 11.40 -22.94
C LYS A 139 -17.51 12.65 -22.44
N ALA A 140 -18.36 12.50 -21.43
CA ALA A 140 -19.11 13.62 -20.84
C ALA A 140 -18.17 14.67 -20.22
N THR A 141 -17.04 14.23 -19.65
CA THR A 141 -15.98 15.12 -19.14
C THR A 141 -15.02 15.67 -20.20
N GLY A 142 -15.31 15.47 -21.50
CA GLY A 142 -14.51 16.02 -22.59
C GLY A 142 -13.26 15.22 -22.96
N GLN A 143 -13.14 13.97 -22.52
CA GLN A 143 -12.07 13.07 -22.95
C GLN A 143 -12.45 12.30 -24.23
N LEU A 144 -11.45 11.97 -25.03
CA LEU A 144 -11.55 11.29 -26.32
C LEU A 144 -10.72 10.00 -26.28
N LYS A 145 -11.22 8.92 -26.88
CA LYS A 145 -10.51 7.64 -26.96
C LYS A 145 -9.69 7.59 -28.25
N VAL A 146 -8.36 7.62 -28.14
CA VAL A 146 -7.40 7.67 -29.26
C VAL A 146 -6.39 6.54 -29.08
N GLY A 147 -6.32 5.61 -30.03
CA GLY A 147 -5.42 4.46 -29.93
C GLY A 147 -5.66 3.57 -28.70
N GLY A 148 -6.91 3.46 -28.25
CA GLY A 148 -7.26 2.71 -27.03
C GLY A 148 -7.03 3.45 -25.71
N ARG A 149 -6.44 4.67 -25.73
CA ARG A 149 -6.20 5.50 -24.56
C ARG A 149 -7.17 6.66 -24.49
N TRP A 150 -7.59 7.04 -23.28
CA TRP A 150 -8.37 8.25 -23.03
C TRP A 150 -7.44 9.45 -22.92
N VAL A 151 -7.67 10.47 -23.74
CA VAL A 151 -6.91 11.72 -23.78
C VAL A 151 -7.86 12.92 -23.75
N THR A 152 -7.45 14.02 -23.14
CA THR A 152 -8.17 15.29 -23.19
C THR A 152 -8.07 15.94 -24.57
N ALA A 153 -8.92 16.93 -24.86
CA ALA A 153 -8.85 17.69 -26.10
C ALA A 153 -7.47 18.37 -26.30
N ASP A 154 -6.88 18.90 -25.23
CA ASP A 154 -5.55 19.52 -25.27
C ASP A 154 -4.43 18.50 -25.55
N GLU A 155 -4.51 17.31 -24.95
CA GLU A 155 -3.57 16.22 -25.24
C GLU A 155 -3.72 15.72 -26.67
N LYS A 156 -4.95 15.63 -27.18
CA LYS A 156 -5.18 15.29 -28.58
C LYS A 156 -4.55 16.31 -29.51
N LYS A 157 -4.69 17.61 -29.22
CA LYS A 157 -4.04 18.68 -29.99
C LYS A 157 -2.52 18.53 -29.98
N LYS A 158 -1.92 18.24 -28.82
CA LYS A 158 -0.48 17.98 -28.73
C LYS A 158 -0.07 16.75 -29.54
N MET A 159 -0.86 15.67 -29.51
CA MET A 159 -0.60 14.50 -30.34
C MET A 159 -0.63 14.83 -31.84
N ASP A 160 -1.53 15.72 -32.26
CA ASP A 160 -1.58 16.21 -33.64
C ASP A 160 -0.36 17.11 -33.99
N GLU A 161 0.24 17.75 -32.98
CA GLU A 161 1.52 18.48 -33.08
C GLU A 161 2.75 17.54 -33.01
N GLY A 162 2.56 16.22 -33.01
CA GLY A 162 3.62 15.21 -33.03
C GLY A 162 4.14 14.79 -31.65
N TRP A 163 3.43 15.12 -30.57
CA TRP A 163 3.75 14.60 -29.24
C TRP A 163 3.36 13.12 -29.14
N GLU A 164 4.18 12.32 -28.47
CA GLU A 164 3.97 10.88 -28.35
C GLU A 164 3.94 10.42 -26.89
N TRP A 165 3.09 9.44 -26.59
CA TRP A 165 3.07 8.80 -25.28
C TRP A 165 4.20 7.76 -25.17
N VAL A 166 5.12 7.97 -24.23
CA VAL A 166 6.20 7.03 -23.89
C VAL A 166 6.18 6.80 -22.39
N ASP A 167 6.11 5.54 -21.96
CA ASP A 167 6.12 5.13 -20.54
C ASP A 167 5.12 5.88 -19.67
N GLY A 168 3.90 6.08 -20.20
CA GLY A 168 2.83 6.77 -19.48
C GLY A 168 3.00 8.28 -19.36
N LYS A 169 3.87 8.91 -20.16
CA LYS A 169 4.02 10.37 -20.26
C LYS A 169 3.90 10.84 -21.70
N LEU A 170 3.22 11.96 -21.92
CA LEU A 170 3.15 12.61 -23.24
C LEU A 170 4.41 13.48 -23.41
N LEU A 171 5.30 13.09 -24.32
CA LEU A 171 6.57 13.77 -24.60
C LEU A 171 6.46 14.62 -25.85
N SER A 172 7.12 15.78 -25.83
CA SER A 172 7.27 16.61 -27.02
C SER A 172 8.13 15.90 -28.07
N PRO A 173 8.06 16.28 -29.37
CA PRO A 173 8.94 15.72 -30.39
C PRO A 173 10.44 15.77 -30.03
N ASP A 174 10.87 16.80 -29.30
CA ASP A 174 12.25 16.97 -28.89
C ASP A 174 12.60 16.13 -27.65
N ASP A 175 11.70 16.01 -26.68
CA ASP A 175 11.88 15.09 -25.55
C ASP A 175 11.88 13.63 -26.00
N LEU A 176 11.11 13.29 -27.04
CA LEU A 176 11.13 11.97 -27.66
C LEU A 176 12.49 11.68 -28.33
N LYS A 177 13.13 12.69 -28.94
CA LYS A 177 14.49 12.54 -29.46
C LYS A 177 15.50 12.37 -28.32
N ARG A 178 15.35 13.13 -27.23
CA ARG A 178 16.19 12.98 -26.02
C ARG A 178 16.05 11.60 -25.38
N SER A 179 14.83 11.06 -25.29
CA SER A 179 14.59 9.72 -24.73
C SER A 179 15.22 8.61 -25.58
N LYS A 180 15.36 8.84 -26.89
CA LYS A 180 16.11 7.97 -27.82
C LYS A 180 17.63 8.19 -27.78
N GLY A 181 18.14 9.00 -26.86
CA GLY A 181 19.58 9.24 -26.67
C GLY A 181 20.19 10.26 -27.64
N LEU A 182 19.37 11.09 -28.29
CA LEU A 182 19.82 12.18 -29.14
C LEU A 182 20.01 13.47 -28.31
N VAL A 183 20.95 14.30 -28.73
CA VAL A 183 21.25 15.60 -28.13
C VAL A 183 21.20 16.65 -29.23
N GLU A 184 20.60 17.80 -28.93
CA GLU A 184 20.60 18.93 -29.85
C GLU A 184 21.94 19.68 -29.77
N TYR A 185 22.61 19.83 -30.91
CA TYR A 185 23.85 20.56 -31.07
C TYR A 185 23.78 21.41 -32.34
N GLU A 186 23.92 22.74 -32.19
CA GLU A 186 23.88 23.71 -33.30
C GLU A 186 22.62 23.56 -34.19
N GLY A 187 21.45 23.34 -33.58
CA GLY A 187 20.17 23.19 -34.27
C GLY A 187 19.98 21.84 -34.98
N LYS A 188 20.87 20.87 -34.77
CA LYS A 188 20.77 19.50 -35.28
C LYS A 188 20.71 18.49 -34.14
N TRP A 189 19.92 17.44 -34.33
CA TRP A 189 19.86 16.32 -33.39
C TRP A 189 20.92 15.28 -33.77
N ILE A 190 21.91 15.10 -32.91
CA ILE A 190 23.01 14.14 -33.09
C ILE A 190 23.01 13.10 -31.98
N SER A 191 23.65 11.96 -32.20
CA SER A 191 23.78 10.95 -31.14
C SER A 191 24.66 11.48 -29.99
N LYS A 192 24.42 11.01 -28.76
CA LYS A 192 25.29 11.36 -27.62
C LYS A 192 26.78 11.06 -27.89
N LYS A 193 27.08 9.96 -28.58
CA LYS A 193 28.44 9.60 -28.97
C LYS A 193 29.08 10.65 -29.89
N GLU A 194 28.35 11.10 -30.90
CA GLU A 194 28.81 12.13 -31.84
C GLU A 194 29.00 13.48 -31.13
N TYR A 195 28.09 13.83 -30.23
CA TYR A 195 28.22 15.01 -29.37
C TYR A 195 29.53 14.97 -28.55
N ASP A 196 29.81 13.85 -27.91
CA ASP A 196 31.02 13.67 -27.10
C ASP A 196 32.30 13.75 -27.97
N GLU A 197 32.27 13.25 -29.20
CA GLU A 197 33.37 13.38 -30.16
C GLU A 197 33.61 14.83 -30.60
N ILE A 198 32.55 15.63 -30.77
CA ILE A 198 32.65 17.07 -31.06
C ILE A 198 33.26 17.81 -29.87
N GLN A 199 32.80 17.52 -28.64
CA GLN A 199 33.32 18.15 -27.43
C GLN A 199 34.81 17.85 -27.22
N LYS A 200 35.26 16.62 -27.51
CA LYS A 200 36.69 16.25 -27.44
C LYS A 200 37.56 17.00 -28.44
N LYS A 201 37.00 17.45 -29.57
CA LYS A 201 37.72 18.21 -30.61
C LYS A 201 37.72 19.71 -30.36
N LYS A 202 36.92 20.23 -29.42
CA LYS A 202 36.96 21.66 -29.08
C LYS A 202 38.30 21.96 -28.39
N PRO A 203 39.07 22.95 -28.89
CA PRO A 203 40.32 23.33 -28.26
C PRO A 203 40.04 23.77 -26.82
N VAL A 204 40.71 23.13 -25.87
CA VAL A 204 40.68 23.56 -24.47
C VAL A 204 41.32 24.94 -24.43
N ILE A 205 40.50 25.98 -24.32
CA ILE A 205 40.99 27.32 -24.03
C ILE A 205 41.53 27.25 -22.60
N PRO A 206 42.83 27.51 -22.36
CA PRO A 206 43.38 27.46 -21.02
C PRO A 206 42.77 28.58 -20.18
N ASP A 207 41.85 28.22 -19.29
CA ASP A 207 41.29 29.11 -18.27
C ASP A 207 42.33 29.37 -17.16
N LYS A 208 43.27 30.29 -17.40
CA LYS A 208 43.74 31.26 -16.37
C LYS A 208 44.83 32.23 -16.88
N PRO A 209 44.66 33.54 -16.66
CA PRO A 209 45.78 34.47 -16.49
C PRO A 209 46.53 34.16 -15.17
N PRO A 210 47.84 34.46 -15.08
CA PRO A 210 48.62 34.23 -13.86
C PRO A 210 48.07 35.05 -12.69
N ALA A 211 47.96 34.39 -11.53
CA ALA A 211 47.43 34.96 -10.30
C ALA A 211 48.31 36.13 -9.82
N GLY A 212 47.71 37.32 -9.73
CA GLY A 212 48.28 38.44 -8.98
C GLY A 212 48.20 38.16 -7.47
N ASN A 213 49.31 38.40 -6.77
CA ASN A 213 49.38 38.43 -5.31
C ASN A 213 48.45 39.52 -4.77
N GLY A 214 47.29 39.12 -4.25
CA GLY A 214 46.36 39.97 -3.52
C GLY A 214 45.99 39.30 -2.21
N ASP A 215 45.99 40.09 -1.15
CA ASP A 215 45.98 39.70 0.26
C ASP A 215 44.89 38.70 0.68
N LYS A 216 45.27 37.80 1.60
CA LYS A 216 44.37 36.86 2.28
C LYS A 216 43.29 37.62 3.07
N PRO A 217 42.00 37.38 2.82
CA PRO A 217 40.96 37.75 3.77
C PRO A 217 41.03 36.84 5.01
N PRO A 218 40.62 37.34 6.19
CA PRO A 218 40.72 36.60 7.44
C PRO A 218 39.82 35.37 7.42
N ALA A 219 40.40 34.24 7.85
CA ALA A 219 39.71 33.01 8.13
C ALA A 219 38.74 33.22 9.31
N ASN A 220 37.44 33.21 9.02
CA ASN A 220 36.39 32.93 9.99
C ASN A 220 35.09 32.59 9.26
N ASN A 221 34.92 31.30 8.98
CA ASN A 221 33.68 30.55 9.17
C ASN A 221 33.98 29.09 8.76
N PRO A 222 33.73 28.09 9.64
CA PRO A 222 33.74 26.72 9.18
C PRO A 222 32.66 26.57 8.09
N PRO A 223 32.91 25.82 7.01
CA PRO A 223 31.85 25.52 6.07
C PRO A 223 30.74 24.83 6.85
N GLY A 224 29.58 25.47 6.89
CA GLY A 224 28.34 24.84 7.29
C GLY A 224 28.09 23.69 6.33
N GLY A 225 28.66 22.53 6.66
CA GLY A 225 28.23 21.27 6.12
C GLY A 225 26.75 21.21 6.43
N ALA A 226 25.92 21.36 5.40
CA ALA A 226 24.55 20.93 5.48
C ALA A 226 24.64 19.47 5.90
N ASN A 227 24.38 19.21 7.19
CA ASN A 227 24.14 17.87 7.69
C ASN A 227 23.03 17.34 6.81
N LYS A 228 23.38 16.53 5.81
CA LYS A 228 22.42 15.61 5.22
C LYS A 228 21.85 14.91 6.44
N PRO A 229 20.53 14.94 6.69
CA PRO A 229 19.95 14.11 7.72
C PRO A 229 20.45 12.70 7.41
N SER A 230 21.30 12.15 8.28
CA SER A 230 21.68 10.76 8.15
C SER A 230 20.39 9.99 8.40
N PHE A 231 19.75 9.56 7.31
CA PHE A 231 18.55 8.70 7.35
C PHE A 231 18.84 7.35 8.06
N LEU A 232 20.11 7.12 8.43
CA LEU A 232 20.63 6.01 9.19
C LEU A 232 21.43 6.60 10.35
N ASP A 233 20.76 7.31 11.26
CA ASP A 233 21.41 7.86 12.44
C ASP A 233 22.05 6.71 13.26
N ASP A 234 23.32 6.86 13.66
CA ASP A 234 24.10 5.87 14.42
C ASP A 234 23.62 5.75 15.89
N ARG A 235 22.40 6.19 16.18
CA ARG A 235 21.81 6.04 17.51
C ARG A 235 21.66 4.53 17.80
N PRO A 236 22.19 4.05 18.94
CA PRO A 236 22.08 2.65 19.31
C PRO A 236 20.62 2.24 19.26
N THR A 237 20.34 1.19 18.50
CA THR A 237 19.04 0.52 18.54
C THR A 237 18.90 -0.06 19.94
N PRO A 238 17.69 -0.16 20.53
CA PRO A 238 17.48 -0.85 21.79
C PRO A 238 17.88 -2.35 21.79
N ASP A 239 18.49 -2.84 20.70
CA ASP A 239 19.19 -4.11 20.52
C ASP A 239 20.26 -4.39 21.59
N ASP A 240 20.83 -3.34 22.18
CA ASP A 240 21.79 -3.45 23.30
C ASP A 240 21.16 -4.03 24.57
N LYS A 241 19.82 -4.11 24.66
CA LYS A 241 19.10 -4.58 25.85
C LYS A 241 18.58 -6.01 25.73
N LEU A 242 18.57 -6.62 24.54
CA LEU A 242 18.17 -8.02 24.39
C LEU A 242 19.34 -8.93 24.65
N THR A 243 19.10 -9.97 25.44
CA THR A 243 20.09 -11.02 25.70
C THR A 243 20.31 -11.88 24.45
N ASP A 244 21.51 -12.46 24.32
CA ASP A 244 21.80 -13.43 23.25
C ASP A 244 20.80 -14.60 23.23
N ALA A 245 20.26 -14.97 24.40
CA ALA A 245 19.24 -15.99 24.53
C ALA A 245 17.91 -15.56 23.90
N GLU A 246 17.49 -14.31 24.07
CA GLU A 246 16.28 -13.77 23.44
C GLU A 246 16.43 -13.64 21.93
N LYS A 247 17.60 -13.17 21.46
CA LYS A 247 17.93 -13.15 20.03
C LYS A 247 17.88 -14.58 19.49
N LYS A 248 18.56 -15.53 20.12
CA LYS A 248 18.53 -16.94 19.69
C LYS A 248 17.13 -17.57 19.74
N ARG A 249 16.26 -17.15 20.66
CA ARG A 249 14.86 -17.62 20.74
C ARG A 249 14.04 -17.17 19.53
N LEU A 250 14.23 -15.93 19.06
CA LEU A 250 13.53 -15.38 17.90
C LEU A 250 14.11 -15.90 16.58
N HIS A 251 15.43 -16.08 16.52
CA HIS A 251 16.13 -16.60 15.36
C HIS A 251 16.08 -18.14 15.31
N ASN A 252 15.08 -18.65 14.60
CA ASN A 252 14.97 -20.09 14.33
C ASN A 252 15.53 -20.45 12.94
N ASP A 253 16.78 -20.91 12.89
CA ASP A 253 17.46 -21.30 11.65
C ASP A 253 16.71 -22.38 10.87
N LYS A 254 16.02 -23.30 11.58
CA LYS A 254 15.21 -24.35 10.96
C LYS A 254 13.99 -23.76 10.26
N GLU A 255 13.33 -22.79 10.88
CA GLU A 255 12.19 -22.09 10.26
C GLU A 255 12.66 -21.28 9.04
N GLN A 256 13.80 -20.58 9.14
CA GLN A 256 14.38 -19.87 8.00
C GLN A 256 14.71 -20.82 6.85
N ALA A 257 15.32 -21.96 7.12
CA ALA A 257 15.59 -22.98 6.11
C ALA A 257 14.30 -23.56 5.49
N GLN A 258 13.23 -23.73 6.27
CA GLN A 258 11.92 -24.16 5.77
C GLN A 258 11.31 -23.13 4.82
N ILE A 259 11.36 -21.84 5.18
CA ILE A 259 10.87 -20.74 4.33
C ILE A 259 11.64 -20.72 3.00
N LEU A 260 12.98 -20.75 3.06
CA LEU A 260 13.81 -20.73 1.84
C LEU A 260 13.62 -21.99 0.99
N GLY A 261 13.50 -23.16 1.63
CA GLY A 261 13.21 -24.41 0.93
C GLY A 261 11.86 -24.41 0.22
N TRP A 262 10.86 -23.77 0.83
CA TRP A 262 9.54 -23.60 0.21
C TRP A 262 9.56 -22.62 -0.97
N LEU A 263 10.25 -21.48 -0.81
CA LEU A 263 10.36 -20.46 -1.85
C LEU A 263 11.23 -20.88 -3.03
N GLY A 264 12.18 -21.78 -2.79
CA GLY A 264 13.08 -22.33 -3.79
C GLY A 264 14.30 -21.45 -4.08
N ASN A 265 14.99 -21.77 -5.18
CA ASN A 265 16.26 -21.16 -5.52
C ASN A 265 16.13 -19.66 -5.84
N GLY A 266 17.14 -18.89 -5.45
CA GLY A 266 17.22 -17.44 -5.70
C GLY A 266 16.71 -16.58 -4.55
N TRP A 267 16.05 -17.18 -3.55
CA TRP A 267 15.64 -16.48 -2.33
C TRP A 267 16.75 -16.47 -1.28
N ARG A 268 16.83 -15.38 -0.55
CA ARG A 268 17.74 -15.15 0.58
C ARG A 268 16.94 -14.65 1.77
N ALA A 269 17.48 -14.82 2.97
CA ALA A 269 16.87 -14.29 4.18
C ALA A 269 17.89 -13.55 5.03
N TYR A 270 17.45 -12.45 5.63
CA TYR A 270 18.19 -11.62 6.55
C TYR A 270 17.32 -11.41 7.78
N SER A 271 17.83 -11.78 8.94
CA SER A 271 17.08 -11.69 10.19
C SER A 271 17.66 -10.58 11.05
N GLY A 272 16.79 -9.70 11.52
CA GLY A 272 17.02 -8.76 12.59
C GLY A 272 16.35 -9.26 13.86
N ILE A 273 16.11 -8.35 14.79
CA ILE A 273 15.55 -8.64 16.10
C ILE A 273 14.08 -8.99 16.01
N HIS A 274 13.32 -8.16 15.30
CA HIS A 274 11.87 -8.22 15.23
C HIS A 274 11.41 -8.66 13.83
N TYR A 275 12.25 -8.49 12.81
CA TYR A 275 11.92 -8.80 11.43
C TYR A 275 12.85 -9.81 10.79
N ARG A 276 12.29 -10.60 9.87
CA ARG A 276 13.02 -11.42 8.90
C ARG A 276 12.67 -10.93 7.51
N LEU A 277 13.63 -10.34 6.82
CA LEU A 277 13.53 -10.08 5.38
C LEU A 277 13.78 -11.36 4.62
N VAL A 278 12.94 -11.67 3.65
CA VAL A 278 13.06 -12.78 2.72
C VAL A 278 12.92 -12.20 1.33
N THR A 279 13.94 -12.30 0.49
CA THR A 279 14.02 -11.52 -0.74
C THR A 279 14.61 -12.33 -1.87
N CYS A 280 14.07 -12.14 -3.08
CA CYS A 280 14.69 -12.60 -4.32
C CYS A 280 15.34 -11.45 -5.10
N CYS A 281 15.52 -10.28 -4.47
CA CYS A 281 16.01 -9.10 -5.15
C CYS A 281 17.51 -9.21 -5.50
N ASP A 282 17.90 -9.16 -6.76
CA ASP A 282 19.29 -9.09 -7.23
C ASP A 282 19.87 -7.68 -7.02
N ASP A 283 20.25 -7.41 -5.77
CA ASP A 283 20.74 -6.11 -5.36
C ASP A 283 22.22 -5.91 -5.71
N LYS A 284 22.51 -4.78 -6.35
CA LYS A 284 23.89 -4.33 -6.58
C LYS A 284 24.56 -3.79 -5.31
N ASP A 285 23.78 -3.40 -4.30
CA ASP A 285 24.29 -3.07 -2.96
C ASP A 285 24.16 -4.30 -2.05
N PRO A 286 25.27 -5.00 -1.74
CA PRO A 286 25.24 -6.21 -0.91
C PRO A 286 24.80 -5.95 0.54
N GLU A 287 24.75 -4.69 0.98
CA GLU A 287 24.35 -4.31 2.34
C GLU A 287 22.93 -3.74 2.43
N PHE A 288 22.24 -3.56 1.30
CA PHE A 288 20.91 -2.96 1.27
C PHE A 288 19.93 -3.72 2.18
N ASP A 289 19.83 -5.03 1.98
CA ASP A 289 18.93 -5.91 2.72
C ASP A 289 19.15 -5.83 4.24
N LYS A 290 20.41 -5.78 4.67
CA LYS A 290 20.77 -5.65 6.09
C LYS A 290 20.37 -4.29 6.65
N LYS A 291 20.65 -3.21 5.91
CA LYS A 291 20.22 -1.85 6.30
C LYS A 291 18.70 -1.75 6.36
N PHE A 292 18.00 -2.40 5.44
CA PHE A 292 16.54 -2.47 5.41
C PHE A 292 16.01 -3.14 6.68
N VAL A 293 16.49 -4.35 7.00
CA VAL A 293 16.10 -5.06 8.23
C VAL A 293 16.37 -4.21 9.48
N ALA A 294 17.56 -3.61 9.58
CA ALA A 294 17.90 -2.74 10.71
C ALA A 294 17.01 -1.48 10.81
N SER A 295 16.56 -0.96 9.67
CA SER A 295 15.56 0.12 9.61
C SER A 295 14.20 -0.35 10.14
N MET A 296 13.76 -1.56 9.77
CA MET A 296 12.50 -2.13 10.27
C MET A 296 12.54 -2.44 11.76
N ASP A 297 13.68 -2.90 12.30
CA ASP A 297 13.84 -3.08 13.75
C ASP A 297 13.79 -1.73 14.49
N ARG A 298 14.38 -0.67 13.94
CA ARG A 298 14.23 0.69 14.49
C ARG A 298 12.78 1.12 14.49
N TYR A 299 12.09 0.84 13.40
CA TYR A 299 10.69 1.15 13.22
C TYR A 299 9.80 0.48 14.27
N TRP A 300 10.09 -0.76 14.65
CA TRP A 300 9.41 -1.46 15.74
C TRP A 300 9.38 -0.64 17.05
N PHE A 301 10.49 0.01 17.41
CA PHE A 301 10.55 0.80 18.63
C PHE A 301 9.69 2.06 18.59
N HIS A 302 9.52 2.68 17.41
CA HIS A 302 8.59 3.79 17.24
C HIS A 302 7.15 3.35 17.56
N TYR A 303 6.75 2.14 17.20
CA TYR A 303 5.44 1.60 17.58
C TYR A 303 5.31 1.33 19.07
N LEU A 304 6.34 0.79 19.70
CA LEU A 304 6.33 0.57 21.14
C LEU A 304 6.14 1.89 21.90
N GLU A 305 6.79 2.96 21.43
CA GLU A 305 6.63 4.30 21.99
C GLU A 305 5.22 4.85 21.73
N LEU A 306 4.68 4.64 20.53
CA LEU A 306 3.35 5.12 20.16
C LEU A 306 2.23 4.49 21.01
N PHE A 307 2.27 3.17 21.16
CA PHE A 307 1.20 2.40 21.82
C PHE A 307 1.43 2.17 23.31
N GLU A 308 2.61 2.52 23.84
CA GLU A 308 3.03 2.30 25.24
C GLU A 308 2.81 0.84 25.71
N LYS A 309 2.76 -0.10 24.77
CA LYS A 309 2.56 -1.53 24.99
C LYS A 309 3.68 -2.28 24.31
N LYS A 310 4.14 -3.36 24.96
CA LYS A 310 5.09 -4.31 24.38
C LYS A 310 4.32 -5.58 24.06
N PRO A 311 4.12 -5.94 22.79
CA PRO A 311 3.40 -7.14 22.45
C PRO A 311 4.36 -8.32 22.68
N GLU A 312 3.84 -9.47 23.06
CA GLU A 312 4.67 -10.66 23.11
C GLU A 312 4.99 -11.09 21.68
N GLN A 313 6.23 -10.85 21.24
CA GLN A 313 6.71 -11.39 19.98
C GLN A 313 7.20 -12.82 20.19
N LYS A 314 6.47 -13.78 19.61
CA LYS A 314 6.81 -15.21 19.68
C LYS A 314 7.74 -15.65 18.54
N LYS A 315 7.72 -14.94 17.42
CA LYS A 315 8.47 -15.22 16.18
C LYS A 315 8.79 -13.93 15.44
N LEU A 316 9.83 -13.96 14.62
CA LEU A 316 10.14 -12.87 13.69
C LEU A 316 8.97 -12.62 12.74
N HIS A 317 8.75 -11.34 12.44
CA HIS A 317 7.80 -10.91 11.42
C HIS A 317 8.45 -11.02 10.04
N ASN A 318 7.81 -11.76 9.13
CA ASN A 318 8.37 -11.97 7.81
C ASN A 318 8.05 -10.78 6.90
N ILE A 319 9.04 -10.30 6.14
CA ILE A 319 8.89 -9.32 5.06
C ILE A 319 9.40 -9.98 3.79
N MET A 320 8.55 -10.17 2.79
CA MET A 320 8.87 -10.83 1.54
C MET A 320 8.97 -9.84 0.39
N VAL A 321 10.18 -9.61 -0.13
CA VAL A 321 10.43 -8.64 -1.21
C VAL A 321 10.67 -9.37 -2.53
N HIS A 322 9.91 -8.97 -3.53
CA HIS A 322 10.06 -9.43 -4.90
C HIS A 322 10.91 -8.47 -5.72
N GLN A 323 11.68 -8.99 -6.68
CA GLN A 323 12.54 -8.19 -7.56
C GLN A 323 11.79 -7.07 -8.29
N ASN A 324 10.56 -7.34 -8.70
CA ASN A 324 9.70 -6.42 -9.44
C ASN A 324 8.23 -6.86 -9.38
N SER A 325 7.33 -6.01 -9.89
CA SER A 325 5.90 -6.27 -9.93
C SER A 325 5.55 -7.57 -10.64
N ALA A 326 6.23 -7.93 -11.74
CA ALA A 326 5.95 -9.16 -12.47
C ALA A 326 6.23 -10.41 -11.62
N THR A 327 7.37 -10.45 -10.91
CA THR A 327 7.71 -11.56 -10.00
C THR A 327 6.77 -11.62 -8.79
N TYR A 328 6.26 -10.48 -8.35
CA TYR A 328 5.26 -10.39 -7.28
C TYR A 328 3.90 -10.91 -7.71
N ASP A 329 3.39 -10.42 -8.85
CA ASP A 329 2.10 -10.83 -9.41
C ASP A 329 2.07 -12.31 -9.77
N GLU A 330 3.17 -12.84 -10.30
CA GLU A 330 3.31 -14.28 -10.53
C GLU A 330 3.22 -15.08 -9.25
N TRP A 331 3.90 -14.62 -8.20
CA TRP A 331 3.88 -15.29 -6.92
C TRP A 331 2.49 -15.24 -6.27
N LEU A 332 1.82 -14.07 -6.29
CA LEU A 332 0.45 -13.92 -5.77
C LEU A 332 -0.53 -14.84 -6.47
N ARG A 333 -0.47 -14.94 -7.81
CA ARG A 333 -1.33 -15.86 -8.58
C ARG A 333 -1.13 -17.32 -8.18
N LYS A 334 0.10 -17.72 -7.85
CA LYS A 334 0.43 -19.10 -7.48
C LYS A 334 0.08 -19.43 -6.03
N ASN A 335 0.22 -18.48 -5.12
CA ASN A 335 0.22 -18.76 -3.68
C ASN A 335 -0.89 -18.07 -2.88
N ALA A 336 -1.53 -17.02 -3.42
CA ALA A 336 -2.48 -16.19 -2.69
C ALA A 336 -3.86 -16.04 -3.37
N GLY A 337 -4.14 -16.83 -4.40
CA GLY A 337 -5.50 -16.94 -4.97
C GLY A 337 -5.98 -15.78 -5.86
N GLY A 338 -5.13 -14.81 -6.21
CA GLY A 338 -5.51 -13.79 -7.19
C GLY A 338 -4.49 -12.68 -7.43
N ALA A 339 -4.49 -12.13 -8.66
CA ALA A 339 -3.90 -10.83 -8.98
C ALA A 339 -4.99 -9.77 -8.76
N GLY A 340 -4.90 -8.93 -7.72
CA GLY A 340 -6.06 -8.10 -7.37
C GLY A 340 -5.79 -6.84 -6.58
N VAL A 341 -4.78 -6.81 -5.71
CA VAL A 341 -4.36 -5.55 -5.11
C VAL A 341 -3.27 -4.98 -5.98
N GLY A 342 -3.63 -4.03 -6.86
CA GLY A 342 -2.67 -3.15 -7.55
C GLY A 342 -1.89 -2.24 -6.61
N ALA A 343 -1.73 -2.65 -5.35
CA ALA A 343 -1.07 -1.96 -4.27
C ALA A 343 0.35 -2.49 -4.14
N PHE A 344 1.24 -1.56 -3.80
CA PHE A 344 2.68 -1.74 -3.72
C PHE A 344 3.12 -2.78 -2.66
N GLY A 345 2.19 -3.31 -1.86
CA GLY A 345 2.36 -4.46 -0.98
C GLY A 345 1.03 -4.93 -0.40
N VAL A 346 1.07 -6.01 0.40
CA VAL A 346 -0.04 -6.46 1.22
C VAL A 346 0.47 -7.13 2.49
N TYR A 347 -0.18 -6.84 3.61
CA TYR A 347 -0.01 -7.61 4.83
C TYR A 347 -1.00 -8.77 4.89
N SER A 348 -0.52 -10.01 5.00
CA SER A 348 -1.40 -11.19 5.07
C SER A 348 -1.21 -12.00 6.36
N HIS A 349 -2.35 -12.37 6.93
CA HIS A 349 -2.51 -13.19 8.14
C HIS A 349 -2.80 -14.66 7.84
N SER A 350 -2.89 -15.07 6.58
CA SER A 350 -3.34 -16.42 6.18
C SER A 350 -2.30 -17.22 5.39
N MET A 351 -1.05 -16.77 5.34
CA MET A 351 0.04 -17.47 4.67
C MET A 351 0.63 -18.62 5.51
N GLN A 352 1.15 -19.63 4.83
CA GLN A 352 1.83 -20.78 5.46
C GLN A 352 2.97 -20.38 6.43
N PHE A 353 3.56 -19.20 6.24
CA PHE A 353 4.62 -18.63 7.10
C PHE A 353 4.17 -17.34 7.81
N ASN A 354 2.94 -17.37 8.31
CA ASN A 354 2.23 -16.27 8.95
C ASN A 354 2.97 -15.47 10.04
N PRO A 355 2.65 -14.17 10.19
CA PRO A 355 2.12 -13.25 9.17
C PRO A 355 3.27 -12.62 8.37
N ALA A 356 3.03 -12.28 7.10
CA ALA A 356 4.06 -11.72 6.23
C ALA A 356 3.60 -10.47 5.47
N ILE A 357 4.50 -9.51 5.37
CA ILE A 357 4.39 -8.30 4.56
C ILE A 357 4.94 -8.64 3.18
N LEU A 358 4.10 -8.65 2.14
CA LEU A 358 4.50 -8.93 0.76
C LEU A 358 4.63 -7.62 -0.01
N TRP A 359 5.64 -7.47 -0.85
CA TRP A 359 5.79 -6.31 -1.72
C TRP A 359 6.87 -6.53 -2.79
N TYR A 360 7.10 -5.54 -3.66
CA TYR A 360 8.14 -5.60 -4.68
C TYR A 360 8.99 -4.33 -4.79
N ARG A 361 10.22 -4.52 -5.29
CA ARG A 361 11.14 -3.42 -5.58
C ARG A 361 10.77 -2.78 -6.92
N GLN A 362 10.58 -1.47 -6.93
CA GLN A 362 10.33 -0.71 -8.15
C GLN A 362 11.66 -0.30 -8.76
N VAL A 363 12.03 -0.92 -9.89
CA VAL A 363 13.26 -0.60 -10.64
C VAL A 363 12.87 0.25 -11.85
N ASP A 364 12.38 1.46 -11.60
CA ASP A 364 12.16 2.43 -12.67
C ASP A 364 13.51 3.12 -12.87
N GLY A 365 14.13 2.97 -14.06
CA GLY A 365 15.53 3.32 -14.38
C GLY A 365 16.03 4.76 -14.13
N VAL A 366 15.36 5.54 -13.28
CA VAL A 366 15.75 6.82 -12.70
C VAL A 366 16.06 6.57 -11.22
N ASP A 367 17.31 6.20 -10.92
CA ASP A 367 17.85 5.86 -9.59
C ASP A 367 17.03 4.84 -8.80
N ASP A 368 17.61 3.64 -8.57
CA ASP A 368 17.17 2.64 -7.59
C ASP A 368 16.48 3.32 -6.40
N ASN A 369 15.15 3.39 -6.40
CA ASN A 369 14.42 4.30 -5.53
C ASN A 369 14.22 3.61 -4.18
N VAL A 370 15.34 3.33 -3.52
CA VAL A 370 15.52 2.78 -2.17
C VAL A 370 14.56 3.44 -1.18
N ARG A 371 14.23 4.72 -1.41
CA ARG A 371 13.27 5.46 -0.60
C ARG A 371 11.82 5.03 -0.82
N THR A 372 11.39 4.85 -2.07
CA THR A 372 10.04 4.32 -2.37
C THR A 372 9.90 2.90 -1.81
N THR A 373 10.98 2.12 -1.87
CA THR A 373 11.07 0.84 -1.18
C THR A 373 10.92 1.08 0.34
N LEU A 374 11.86 1.68 1.05
CA LEU A 374 11.74 1.85 2.52
C LEU A 374 10.39 2.44 3.00
N PHE A 375 9.84 3.39 2.25
CA PHE A 375 8.53 4.00 2.48
C PHE A 375 7.39 2.97 2.46
N THR A 376 7.23 2.21 1.36
CA THR A 376 6.17 1.21 1.27
C THR A 376 6.38 0.09 2.28
N GLY A 377 7.62 -0.35 2.49
CA GLY A 377 7.92 -1.40 3.47
C GLY A 377 7.50 -1.02 4.89
N ARG A 378 7.68 0.25 5.27
CA ARG A 378 7.20 0.80 6.54
C ARG A 378 5.69 0.93 6.58
N HIS A 379 5.08 1.45 5.52
CA HIS A 379 3.63 1.54 5.40
C HIS A 379 2.98 0.18 5.67
N GLU A 380 3.41 -0.86 4.96
CA GLU A 380 2.84 -2.21 5.11
C GLU A 380 3.18 -2.84 6.48
N ALA A 381 4.37 -2.54 7.02
CA ALA A 381 4.69 -2.97 8.38
C ALA A 381 3.81 -2.31 9.44
N CYS A 382 3.31 -1.10 9.20
CA CYS A 382 2.33 -0.48 10.08
C CYS A 382 1.06 -1.32 10.21
N HIS A 383 0.56 -1.87 9.11
CA HIS A 383 -0.65 -2.69 9.11
C HIS A 383 -0.51 -3.93 10.00
N GLN A 384 0.70 -4.50 10.07
CA GLN A 384 1.02 -5.55 11.02
C GLN A 384 0.86 -5.10 12.48
N PHE A 385 1.38 -3.93 12.83
CA PHE A 385 1.23 -3.41 14.18
C PHE A 385 -0.23 -3.10 14.52
N VAL A 386 -0.95 -2.50 13.58
CA VAL A 386 -2.39 -2.25 13.73
C VAL A 386 -3.13 -3.56 14.01
N ALA A 387 -2.81 -4.63 13.28
CA ALA A 387 -3.39 -5.94 13.56
C ALA A 387 -3.09 -6.43 14.98
N PHE A 388 -1.84 -6.34 15.45
CA PHE A 388 -1.46 -6.81 16.79
C PHE A 388 -2.06 -5.99 17.95
N TYR A 389 -2.13 -4.66 17.82
CA TYR A 389 -2.52 -3.80 18.94
C TYR A 389 -3.96 -3.35 18.92
N VAL A 390 -4.55 -3.28 17.73
CA VAL A 390 -5.91 -2.80 17.50
C VAL A 390 -6.83 -3.97 17.12
N GLY A 391 -6.28 -5.15 16.89
CA GLY A 391 -7.04 -6.35 16.54
C GLY A 391 -7.60 -6.32 15.12
N GLY A 392 -6.99 -5.54 14.23
CA GLY A 392 -7.45 -5.36 12.84
C GLY A 392 -8.76 -4.59 12.70
N LEU A 393 -9.27 -4.00 13.78
CA LEU A 393 -10.52 -3.24 13.79
C LEU A 393 -10.26 -1.78 13.38
N GLY A 394 -11.13 -1.24 12.52
CA GLY A 394 -11.15 0.18 12.15
C GLY A 394 -11.22 0.42 10.65
N GLY A 395 -11.99 1.44 10.23
CA GLY A 395 -12.10 1.83 8.83
C GLY A 395 -10.79 2.31 8.17
N ALA A 396 -10.81 2.47 6.84
CA ALA A 396 -9.63 2.79 6.05
C ALA A 396 -8.87 4.05 6.51
N TRP A 397 -9.55 5.10 6.99
CA TRP A 397 -8.89 6.32 7.50
C TRP A 397 -7.95 6.01 8.67
N PHE A 398 -8.31 5.00 9.47
CA PHE A 398 -7.57 4.59 10.63
C PHE A 398 -6.32 3.85 10.20
N GLN A 399 -6.50 2.74 9.46
CA GLN A 399 -5.44 1.81 9.07
C GLN A 399 -4.46 2.48 8.10
N GLU A 400 -4.95 3.03 7.00
CA GLU A 400 -4.12 3.70 6.00
C GLU A 400 -3.55 5.01 6.53
N GLY A 401 -4.31 5.73 7.36
CA GLY A 401 -3.85 6.97 7.96
C GLY A 401 -2.69 6.76 8.94
N ILE A 402 -2.77 5.76 9.81
CA ILE A 402 -1.68 5.51 10.76
C ILE A 402 -0.45 4.93 10.04
N ALA A 403 -0.66 4.11 9.02
CA ALA A 403 0.41 3.65 8.13
C ALA A 403 1.10 4.81 7.42
N ALA A 404 0.32 5.71 6.83
CA ALA A 404 0.82 6.91 6.16
C ALA A 404 1.55 7.88 7.10
N LEU A 405 1.12 7.98 8.37
CA LEU A 405 1.80 8.80 9.37
C LEU A 405 3.22 8.30 9.63
N GLN A 406 3.41 6.99 9.60
CA GLN A 406 4.65 6.33 10.01
C GLN A 406 5.60 6.05 8.84
N GLU A 407 5.25 6.43 7.63
CA GLU A 407 6.11 6.31 6.46
C GLU A 407 7.44 7.12 6.56
N PRO A 408 7.42 8.42 6.92
CA PRO A 408 8.62 9.24 6.97
C PRO A 408 9.43 9.06 8.27
N ASP A 409 10.77 9.17 8.19
CA ASP A 409 11.66 9.33 9.36
C ASP A 409 11.76 10.78 9.86
N ILE A 410 10.94 11.66 9.30
CA ILE A 410 10.92 13.09 9.63
C ILE A 410 9.56 13.43 10.23
N PRO A 411 9.46 14.53 11.00
CA PRO A 411 8.18 15.03 11.44
C PRO A 411 7.18 15.12 10.28
N TYR A 412 5.96 14.65 10.49
CA TYR A 412 4.99 14.47 9.42
C TYR A 412 4.65 15.78 8.68
N TYR A 413 4.68 16.93 9.36
CA TYR A 413 4.49 18.24 8.73
C TYR A 413 5.63 18.67 7.80
N LEU A 414 6.78 18.01 7.85
CA LEU A 414 7.88 18.21 6.92
C LEU A 414 7.82 17.25 5.73
N TYR A 415 6.82 16.35 5.66
CA TYR A 415 6.69 15.39 4.58
C TYR A 415 5.95 16.01 3.37
N PRO A 416 6.64 16.47 2.31
CA PRO A 416 6.06 17.42 1.36
C PRO A 416 4.88 16.83 0.58
N TYR A 417 5.01 15.59 0.12
CA TYR A 417 3.99 14.94 -0.72
C TYR A 417 2.60 14.90 -0.07
N ARG A 418 2.52 14.46 1.20
CA ARG A 418 1.24 14.38 1.91
C ARG A 418 0.85 15.69 2.56
N TRP A 419 1.82 16.44 3.08
CA TRP A 419 1.54 17.70 3.77
C TRP A 419 1.02 18.78 2.82
N ASP A 420 1.56 18.88 1.60
CA ASP A 420 1.03 19.79 0.58
C ASP A 420 -0.44 19.48 0.30
N PHE A 421 -0.80 18.20 0.19
CA PHE A 421 -2.19 17.78 -0.01
C PHE A 421 -3.09 18.20 1.16
N ILE A 422 -2.63 18.03 2.41
CA ILE A 422 -3.34 18.47 3.61
C ILE A 422 -3.52 20.00 3.61
N ARG A 423 -2.48 20.75 3.24
CA ARG A 423 -2.52 22.22 3.15
C ARG A 423 -3.58 22.69 2.17
N LEU A 424 -3.57 22.11 0.96
CA LEU A 424 -4.54 22.40 -0.09
C LEU A 424 -5.98 22.11 0.36
N GLN A 425 -6.20 21.01 1.05
CA GLN A 425 -7.52 20.59 1.51
C GLN A 425 -8.02 21.42 2.69
N VAL A 426 -7.23 21.47 3.76
CA VAL A 426 -7.66 22.01 5.05
C VAL A 426 -7.56 23.53 5.11
N LEU A 427 -6.48 24.12 4.56
CA LEU A 427 -6.20 25.55 4.69
C LEU A 427 -6.70 26.36 3.51
N GLU A 428 -6.61 25.83 2.29
CA GLU A 428 -7.11 26.52 1.08
C GLU A 428 -8.60 26.24 0.80
N GLY A 429 -9.25 25.39 1.60
CA GLY A 429 -10.69 25.12 1.51
C GLY A 429 -11.09 24.39 0.23
N LYS A 430 -10.20 23.59 -0.36
CA LYS A 430 -10.50 22.82 -1.57
C LYS A 430 -11.43 21.64 -1.32
N ASP A 431 -11.64 21.25 -0.07
CA ASP A 431 -12.64 20.28 0.35
C ASP A 431 -13.28 20.65 1.70
N ASP A 432 -14.52 20.19 1.90
CA ASP A 432 -15.34 20.42 3.11
C ASP A 432 -15.37 19.20 4.04
N ILE A 433 -14.48 18.22 3.82
CA ILE A 433 -14.40 17.01 4.61
C ILE A 433 -14.13 17.36 6.07
N THR A 434 -15.04 16.98 6.96
CA THR A 434 -14.85 17.08 8.41
C THR A 434 -14.16 15.83 8.96
N MET A 435 -13.67 15.88 10.20
CA MET A 435 -13.18 14.70 10.91
C MET A 435 -14.26 13.61 11.01
N ALA A 436 -15.52 13.99 11.20
CA ALA A 436 -16.64 13.04 11.23
C ALA A 436 -16.87 12.38 9.86
N ASP A 437 -16.72 13.12 8.76
CA ASP A 437 -16.80 12.57 7.41
C ASP A 437 -15.64 11.62 7.13
N LEU A 438 -14.41 11.99 7.50
CA LEU A 438 -13.24 11.13 7.35
C LEU A 438 -13.47 9.78 8.04
N ILE A 439 -14.00 9.80 9.25
CA ILE A 439 -14.27 8.57 10.02
C ILE A 439 -15.41 7.74 9.40
N LYS A 440 -16.54 8.37 9.04
CA LYS A 440 -17.74 7.66 8.56
C LYS A 440 -17.66 7.21 7.10
N LYS A 441 -16.97 7.98 6.27
CA LYS A 441 -17.02 7.88 4.80
C LYS A 441 -15.70 7.42 4.21
N SER A 442 -14.73 6.98 5.02
CA SER A 442 -13.39 6.63 4.54
C SER A 442 -13.39 5.66 3.35
N GLY A 443 -14.33 4.72 3.28
CA GLY A 443 -14.47 3.78 2.16
C GLY A 443 -14.96 4.40 0.83
N SER A 444 -15.43 5.64 0.85
CA SER A 444 -15.92 6.40 -0.31
C SER A 444 -15.05 7.60 -0.67
N LEU A 445 -14.05 7.92 0.15
CA LEU A 445 -13.07 8.98 -0.11
C LEU A 445 -11.99 8.46 -1.07
N ASP A 446 -11.33 9.37 -1.78
CA ASP A 446 -10.18 8.98 -2.58
C ASP A 446 -8.98 8.57 -1.70
N ALA A 447 -8.07 7.78 -2.25
CA ALA A 447 -6.93 7.28 -1.48
C ALA A 447 -6.07 8.41 -0.90
N ASN A 448 -5.83 9.51 -1.62
CA ASN A 448 -5.01 10.59 -1.10
C ASN A 448 -5.69 11.29 0.09
N GLN A 449 -7.02 11.45 0.05
CA GLN A 449 -7.82 11.92 1.18
C GLN A 449 -7.67 11.01 2.38
N VAL A 450 -7.90 9.71 2.21
CA VAL A 450 -7.83 8.73 3.31
C VAL A 450 -6.44 8.71 3.95
N TYR A 451 -5.39 8.63 3.15
CA TYR A 451 -4.03 8.46 3.66
C TYR A 451 -3.53 9.77 4.27
N SER A 452 -3.64 10.87 3.53
CA SER A 452 -3.04 12.15 3.97
C SER A 452 -3.82 12.77 5.11
N ARG A 453 -5.17 12.86 5.02
CA ARG A 453 -5.98 13.39 6.13
C ARG A 453 -6.04 12.42 7.31
N GLY A 454 -6.06 11.11 7.06
CA GLY A 454 -5.96 10.10 8.12
C GLY A 454 -4.68 10.31 8.94
N ALA A 455 -3.53 10.35 8.27
CA ALA A 455 -2.24 10.58 8.92
C ALA A 455 -2.15 11.92 9.65
N ALA A 456 -2.67 13.01 9.06
CA ALA A 456 -2.72 14.31 9.71
C ALA A 456 -3.59 14.30 10.97
N THR A 457 -4.71 13.58 10.92
CA THR A 457 -5.63 13.41 12.06
C THR A 457 -4.97 12.64 13.19
N HIS A 458 -4.27 11.54 12.88
CA HIS A 458 -3.45 10.83 13.87
C HIS A 458 -2.36 11.74 14.44
N TYR A 459 -1.66 12.49 13.58
CA TYR A 459 -0.62 13.43 14.00
C TYR A 459 -1.15 14.49 14.98
N PHE A 460 -2.34 15.03 14.72
CA PHE A 460 -3.06 15.94 15.61
C PHE A 460 -3.31 15.31 16.98
N PHE A 461 -3.93 14.14 17.05
CA PHE A 461 -4.24 13.53 18.35
C PHE A 461 -2.98 13.19 19.17
N LEU A 462 -1.88 12.90 18.49
CA LEU A 462 -0.62 12.55 19.15
C LEU A 462 0.18 13.76 19.62
N ASN A 463 0.04 14.93 18.97
CA ASN A 463 0.94 16.07 19.17
C ASN A 463 0.25 17.39 19.56
N TYR A 464 -1.07 17.50 19.42
CA TYR A 464 -1.78 18.75 19.75
C TYR A 464 -1.57 19.13 21.22
N LYS A 465 -1.11 20.36 21.46
CA LYS A 465 -0.82 20.92 22.80
C LYS A 465 -0.04 19.93 23.67
N ASP A 466 1.13 19.53 23.18
CA ASP A 466 2.04 18.59 23.85
C ASP A 466 1.40 17.22 24.14
N GLY A 467 0.57 16.75 23.20
CA GLY A 467 -0.08 15.44 23.31
C GLY A 467 -1.27 15.41 24.26
N LEU A 468 -2.00 16.52 24.39
CA LEU A 468 -3.20 16.67 25.21
C LEU A 468 -4.18 15.49 25.08
N TYR A 469 -4.33 14.95 23.87
CA TYR A 469 -5.24 13.84 23.57
C TYR A 469 -4.57 12.48 23.46
N ARG A 470 -3.23 12.41 23.44
CA ARG A 470 -2.47 11.21 23.07
C ARG A 470 -2.92 9.98 23.84
N LYS A 471 -2.92 10.04 25.18
CA LYS A 471 -3.26 8.90 26.03
C LYS A 471 -4.66 8.37 25.77
N LYS A 472 -5.67 9.25 25.84
CA LYS A 472 -7.08 8.89 25.63
C LYS A 472 -7.33 8.36 24.22
N TYR A 473 -6.67 8.97 23.23
CA TYR A 473 -6.76 8.55 21.84
C TYR A 473 -6.18 7.15 21.66
N VAL A 474 -4.95 6.89 22.11
CA VAL A 474 -4.31 5.56 22.04
C VAL A 474 -5.14 4.48 22.75
N GLU A 475 -5.67 4.78 23.94
CA GLU A 475 -6.57 3.86 24.66
C GLU A 475 -7.85 3.57 23.89
N TRP A 476 -8.41 4.55 23.18
CA TRP A 476 -9.58 4.38 22.31
C TRP A 476 -9.24 3.56 21.07
N MET A 477 -8.11 3.84 20.42
CA MET A 477 -7.62 3.07 19.27
C MET A 477 -7.49 1.59 19.64
N CYS A 478 -6.83 1.27 20.76
CA CYS A 478 -6.65 -0.12 21.20
C CYS A 478 -7.96 -0.86 21.54
N LYS A 479 -9.10 -0.17 21.66
CA LYS A 479 -10.41 -0.81 21.85
C LYS A 479 -11.08 -1.19 20.53
N GLY A 480 -10.47 -0.87 19.39
CA GLY A 480 -11.02 -1.18 18.06
C GLY A 480 -12.30 -0.42 17.73
N SER A 481 -12.49 0.77 18.32
CA SER A 481 -13.63 1.63 18.01
C SER A 481 -13.25 2.61 16.91
N ASP A 482 -14.15 2.85 15.96
CA ASP A 482 -13.91 3.70 14.80
C ASP A 482 -15.10 4.61 14.47
N SER A 483 -15.88 5.00 15.48
CA SER A 483 -17.03 5.89 15.32
C SER A 483 -16.72 7.31 15.84
N PRO A 484 -17.31 8.37 15.23
CA PRO A 484 -17.12 9.73 15.74
C PRO A 484 -17.60 9.90 17.19
N SER A 485 -18.75 9.33 17.55
CA SER A 485 -19.28 9.41 18.92
C SER A 485 -18.42 8.62 19.92
N GLY A 486 -17.81 7.51 19.49
CA GLY A 486 -16.82 6.78 20.28
C GLY A 486 -15.61 7.64 20.58
N LEU A 487 -15.09 8.35 19.57
CA LEU A 487 -13.96 9.27 19.70
C LEU A 487 -14.29 10.46 20.62
N GLU A 488 -15.44 11.10 20.43
CA GLU A 488 -15.94 12.18 21.29
C GLU A 488 -15.98 11.77 22.76
N LYS A 489 -16.56 10.60 23.03
CA LYS A 489 -16.67 10.05 24.39
C LYS A 489 -15.30 9.74 24.98
N ALA A 490 -14.39 9.20 24.17
CA ALA A 490 -13.05 8.84 24.64
C ALA A 490 -12.22 10.07 25.00
N VAL A 491 -12.21 11.08 24.12
CA VAL A 491 -11.40 12.29 24.29
C VAL A 491 -12.05 13.27 25.27
N GLY A 492 -13.39 13.30 25.32
CA GLY A 492 -14.20 14.19 26.14
C GLY A 492 -14.43 15.56 25.48
N VAL A 493 -14.38 15.62 24.15
CA VAL A 493 -14.53 16.85 23.36
C VAL A 493 -15.47 16.54 22.18
N PRO A 494 -16.49 17.39 21.90
CA PRO A 494 -17.35 17.22 20.74
C PRO A 494 -16.54 17.20 19.43
N ILE A 495 -16.95 16.39 18.45
CA ILE A 495 -16.20 16.16 17.21
C ILE A 495 -16.08 17.44 16.38
N VAL A 496 -17.08 18.32 16.48
CA VAL A 496 -17.09 19.63 15.82
C VAL A 496 -16.01 20.55 16.41
N GLU A 497 -15.80 20.49 17.72
CA GLU A 497 -14.73 21.25 18.38
C GLU A 497 -13.35 20.63 18.11
N LEU A 498 -13.27 19.29 18.04
CA LEU A 498 -12.05 18.60 17.60
C LEU A 498 -11.68 18.98 16.16
N ASP A 499 -12.64 19.10 15.23
CA ASP A 499 -12.38 19.54 13.86
C ASP A 499 -11.81 20.97 13.81
N LYS A 500 -12.36 21.87 14.62
CA LYS A 500 -11.85 23.25 14.73
C LYS A 500 -10.41 23.27 15.26
N GLN A 501 -10.12 22.52 16.31
CA GLN A 501 -8.78 22.42 16.88
C GLN A 501 -7.79 21.75 15.93
N TYR A 502 -8.25 20.74 15.18
CA TYR A 502 -7.47 20.12 14.11
C TYR A 502 -7.07 21.16 13.05
N ARG A 503 -8.00 21.99 12.57
CA ARG A 503 -7.69 23.04 11.58
C ARG A 503 -6.71 24.07 12.11
N GLU A 504 -6.87 24.49 13.36
CA GLU A 504 -5.91 25.36 14.06
C GLU A 504 -4.52 24.72 14.10
N PHE A 505 -4.45 23.45 14.51
CA PHE A 505 -3.21 22.68 14.56
C PHE A 505 -2.53 22.55 13.20
N ILE A 506 -3.27 22.24 12.13
CA ILE A 506 -2.70 22.17 10.78
C ILE A 506 -2.11 23.51 10.36
N LYS A 507 -2.78 24.62 10.66
CA LYS A 507 -2.28 25.97 10.39
C LYS A 507 -0.99 26.27 11.17
N GLU A 508 -0.93 25.88 12.45
CA GLU A 508 0.28 26.04 13.27
C GLU A 508 1.46 25.22 12.72
N MET A 509 1.20 23.96 12.33
CA MET A 509 2.21 23.08 11.76
C MET A 509 2.69 23.56 10.38
N ASP A 510 1.83 24.17 9.57
CA ASP A 510 2.22 24.79 8.29
C ASP A 510 3.14 26.01 8.50
N ILE A 511 2.82 26.87 9.47
CA ILE A 511 3.70 28.00 9.87
C ILE A 511 5.05 27.47 10.40
N ARG A 512 5.03 26.35 11.12
CA ARG A 512 6.26 25.71 11.63
C ARG A 512 7.09 25.13 10.49
N ARG A 513 6.45 24.45 9.54
CA ARG A 513 7.08 23.94 8.32
C ARG A 513 7.83 25.05 7.59
N ASP A 514 7.20 26.20 7.34
CA ASP A 514 7.84 27.32 6.62
C ASP A 514 9.15 27.80 7.29
N LYS A 515 9.28 27.61 8.61
CA LYS A 515 10.47 27.98 9.38
C LYS A 515 11.54 26.89 9.39
N GLU A 516 11.11 25.63 9.40
CA GLU A 516 11.98 24.46 9.60
C GLU A 516 12.31 23.70 8.31
N GLU A 517 11.56 23.93 7.22
CA GLU A 517 11.73 23.21 5.96
C GLU A 517 13.15 23.44 5.44
N PRO A 518 13.90 22.36 5.17
CA PRO A 518 15.23 22.48 4.60
C PRO A 518 15.18 23.28 3.31
N LYS A 519 15.93 24.38 3.24
CA LYS A 519 16.08 25.14 2.00
C LYS A 519 16.85 24.27 1.00
N TRP A 520 16.13 23.69 0.06
CA TRP A 520 16.73 22.91 -1.02
C TRP A 520 17.57 23.83 -1.91
N PRO A 521 18.78 23.41 -2.33
CA PRO A 521 19.58 24.16 -3.28
C PRO A 521 18.78 24.48 -4.56
N PRO A 522 19.00 25.63 -5.20
CA PRO A 522 18.36 25.94 -6.48
C PRO A 522 18.52 24.79 -7.48
N GLY A 523 17.41 24.31 -8.03
CA GLY A 523 17.38 23.19 -8.99
C GLY A 523 17.24 21.79 -8.38
N GLN A 524 17.28 21.64 -7.05
CA GLN A 524 16.92 20.38 -6.39
C GLN A 524 15.46 20.43 -5.94
N LYS A 525 14.68 19.42 -6.32
CA LYS A 525 13.33 19.22 -5.79
C LYS A 525 13.39 18.47 -4.46
N PRO A 526 12.45 18.71 -3.54
CA PRO A 526 12.27 17.83 -2.40
C PRO A 526 12.06 16.39 -2.91
N PRO A 527 12.66 15.39 -2.26
CA PRO A 527 12.37 13.98 -2.51
C PRO A 527 10.86 13.73 -2.38
N GLY A 528 10.25 13.11 -3.40
CA GLY A 528 8.80 12.87 -3.41
C GLY A 528 7.95 14.02 -3.93
N ALA A 529 8.53 15.15 -4.33
CA ALA A 529 7.83 16.20 -5.10
C ALA A 529 7.61 15.76 -6.57
N GLY A 530 6.98 14.60 -6.76
CA GLY A 530 6.25 14.30 -7.99
C GLY A 530 5.11 15.30 -8.15
N ASN A 531 4.70 15.58 -9.38
CA ASN A 531 3.75 16.64 -9.71
C ASN A 531 2.41 16.46 -8.95
N ALA A 532 2.30 17.02 -7.75
CA ALA A 532 1.04 17.30 -7.09
C ALA A 532 0.40 18.45 -7.88
N LYS A 533 -0.33 18.12 -8.94
CA LYS A 533 -1.19 19.02 -9.69
C LYS A 533 -2.61 18.54 -9.60
#